data_AF-A0A948WCC7-F1
#
_entry.id   AF-A0A948WCC7-F1
#
_cell.length_a   1.000
_cell.length_b   1.000
_cell.length_c   1.000
_cell.angle_alpha   90.00
_cell.angle_beta   90.00
_cell.angle_gamma   90.00
#
_symmetry.space_group_name_H-M   'P 1'
#
loop_
_entity.id
_entity.type
_entity.pdbx_description
1 polymer ?
#
loop_
_entity_poly.entity_id
_entity_poly.type
_entity_poly.pdbx_seq_one_letter_code
_entity_poly.pdbx_strand_id
1 'polypeptide(L)'
;MKARPPVLLLIFVSLLLISPHRSCPQSNPVDAGQPLTRSDMILNADEYARVHWTLREINLTGTNCGGGFLSEYETGPRIGMAYKYGGWDRVPDFLKMLDEGYGAGTGAGARVYEHYSQDCVTGISCTGLVSRAWNLKSKYTLNYEDPRIPRKFQEIASEIPDVDLREGRTALLRKGDALINKSHIILFIYETKDKQPKVIDSTRSGVHFHKTTWGRLAKEGYRAIRYHHIVEVGDPAGTATNPVEISSEDFPLRFSGNTRDFVSMEFDSYDINPARVEQGPESIFKLKMDQPGVVVMNVTDFKSEDIDNNIYLLDSLNKDENLMATHCINSGDITLSSPLNSGIYYIVVDSGPDLPGEFVLTIDYR
;
A
#
# COMPACT_ATOMS: atom_id res chain seq x y z
N MET A 1 -18.54 -55.36 51.06
CA MET A 1 -17.48 -54.34 50.95
C MET A 1 -16.15 -55.05 50.74
N LYS A 2 -15.59 -55.00 49.52
CA LYS A 2 -14.25 -55.54 49.21
C LYS A 2 -13.37 -54.35 48.84
N ALA A 3 -12.39 -54.05 49.69
CA ALA A 3 -11.43 -52.98 49.48
C ALA A 3 -10.47 -53.34 48.33
N ARG A 4 -10.31 -52.43 47.37
CA ARG A 4 -9.30 -52.54 46.31
C ARG A 4 -7.94 -52.05 46.86
N PRO A 5 -6.81 -52.67 46.45
CA PRO A 5 -5.49 -52.24 46.88
C PRO A 5 -5.05 -50.96 46.13
N PRO A 6 -4.09 -50.19 46.66
CA PRO A 6 -3.61 -48.97 46.04
C PRO A 6 -2.74 -49.29 44.81
N VAL A 7 -2.94 -48.49 43.76
CA VAL A 7 -2.12 -48.51 42.54
C VAL A 7 -0.83 -47.74 42.81
N LEU A 8 0.31 -48.41 42.65
CA LEU A 8 1.64 -47.83 42.76
C LEU A 8 1.98 -47.07 41.46
N LEU A 9 2.05 -45.74 41.53
CA LEU A 9 2.40 -44.89 40.39
C LEU A 9 3.94 -44.80 40.28
N LEU A 10 4.52 -45.51 39.32
CA LEU A 10 5.94 -45.41 38.96
C LEU A 10 6.17 -44.18 38.07
N ILE A 11 6.83 -43.16 38.62
CA ILE A 11 7.28 -41.97 37.88
C ILE A 11 8.61 -42.32 37.20
N PHE A 12 8.59 -42.49 35.88
CA PHE A 12 9.80 -42.57 35.05
C PHE A 12 10.34 -41.16 34.81
N VAL A 13 11.41 -40.79 35.51
CA VAL A 13 12.20 -39.59 35.19
C VAL A 13 13.10 -39.93 34.02
N SER A 14 12.69 -39.54 32.81
CA SER A 14 13.50 -39.65 31.61
C SER A 14 14.59 -38.58 31.65
N LEU A 15 15.85 -38.98 31.89
CA LEU A 15 17.01 -38.12 31.69
C LEU A 15 17.16 -37.84 30.18
N LEU A 16 16.64 -36.69 29.73
CA LEU A 16 16.94 -36.14 28.42
C LEU A 16 18.39 -35.66 28.41
N LEU A 17 19.25 -36.38 27.70
CA LEU A 17 20.58 -35.94 27.31
C LEU A 17 20.42 -34.71 26.39
N ILE A 18 20.61 -33.52 26.95
CA ILE A 18 20.68 -32.26 26.21
C ILE A 18 22.01 -32.28 25.43
N SER A 19 21.95 -32.63 24.14
CA SER A 19 23.05 -32.37 23.22
C SER A 19 23.32 -30.87 23.19
N PRO A 20 24.57 -30.40 23.33
CA PRO A 20 24.88 -29.00 23.13
C PRO A 20 24.57 -28.64 21.67
N HIS A 21 23.47 -27.94 21.45
CA HIS A 21 23.21 -27.29 20.18
C HIS A 21 24.41 -26.38 19.91
N ARG A 22 25.20 -26.72 18.89
CA ARG A 22 26.13 -25.78 18.27
C ARG A 22 25.28 -24.59 17.84
N SER A 23 25.37 -23.51 18.59
CA SER A 23 24.87 -22.22 18.16
C SER A 23 25.62 -21.87 16.87
N CYS A 24 24.89 -21.84 15.75
CA CYS A 24 25.40 -21.21 14.55
C CYS A 24 25.84 -19.79 14.92
N PRO A 25 26.99 -19.31 14.44
CA PRO A 25 27.39 -17.93 14.64
C PRO A 25 26.23 -17.05 14.16
N GLN A 26 25.64 -16.30 15.09
CA GLN A 26 24.64 -15.29 14.77
C GLN A 26 25.37 -14.27 13.90
N SER A 27 25.17 -14.36 12.58
CA SER A 27 25.49 -13.29 11.66
C SER A 27 24.89 -12.01 12.24
N ASN A 28 25.67 -10.93 12.29
CA ASN A 28 25.24 -9.61 12.77
C ASN A 28 23.77 -9.35 12.42
N PRO A 29 22.97 -8.82 13.36
CA PRO A 29 21.55 -8.62 13.14
C PRO A 29 21.34 -7.94 11.80
N VAL A 30 20.66 -8.65 10.91
CA VAL A 30 20.18 -8.12 9.63
C VAL A 30 19.52 -6.79 9.97
N ASP A 31 19.95 -5.69 9.33
CA ASP A 31 19.42 -4.33 9.56
C ASP A 31 17.99 -4.28 9.01
N ALA A 32 17.10 -4.96 9.73
CA ALA A 32 15.67 -4.91 9.54
C ALA A 32 15.23 -3.51 9.95
N GLY A 33 14.40 -2.90 9.10
CA GLY A 33 13.86 -1.56 9.34
C GLY A 33 13.09 -1.49 10.66
N GLN A 34 12.75 -0.26 11.05
CA GLN A 34 11.89 -0.04 12.21
C GLN A 34 10.52 -0.74 12.00
N PRO A 35 9.87 -1.19 13.09
CA PRO A 35 8.50 -1.69 12.99
C PRO A 35 7.59 -0.66 12.32
N LEU A 36 6.74 -1.14 11.42
CA LEU A 36 5.97 -0.29 10.52
C LEU A 36 4.55 -0.84 10.36
N THR A 37 3.52 0.02 10.35
CA THR A 37 2.16 -0.45 10.09
C THR A 37 1.97 -0.73 8.60
N ARG A 38 0.94 -1.50 8.26
CA ARG A 38 0.59 -1.75 6.84
C ARG A 38 0.23 -0.46 6.10
N SER A 39 -0.36 0.50 6.82
CA SER A 39 -0.71 1.83 6.33
C SER A 39 0.52 2.62 5.91
N ASP A 40 1.51 2.72 6.80
CA ASP A 40 2.76 3.42 6.50
C ASP A 40 3.47 2.78 5.30
N MET A 41 3.39 1.46 5.12
CA MET A 41 3.98 0.79 3.95
C MET A 41 3.37 1.26 2.63
N ILE A 42 2.04 1.41 2.58
CA ILE A 42 1.35 1.88 1.38
C ILE A 42 1.66 3.34 1.15
N LEU A 43 1.62 4.20 2.18
CA LEU A 43 1.94 5.62 2.07
C LEU A 43 3.40 5.86 1.64
N ASN A 44 4.35 5.09 2.18
CA ASN A 44 5.74 5.14 1.75
C ASN A 44 5.91 4.77 0.27
N ALA A 45 5.10 3.85 -0.25
CA ALA A 45 5.15 3.45 -1.65
C ALA A 45 4.42 4.46 -2.55
N ASP A 46 3.30 5.02 -2.07
CA ASP A 46 2.48 6.05 -2.73
C ASP A 46 3.31 7.29 -3.09
N GLU A 47 4.21 7.74 -2.19
CA GLU A 47 5.13 8.86 -2.44
C GLU A 47 5.90 8.70 -3.77
N TYR A 48 6.30 7.47 -4.11
CA TYR A 48 7.03 7.17 -5.34
C TYR A 48 6.13 7.07 -6.57
N ALA A 49 4.88 6.61 -6.43
CA ALA A 49 3.91 6.59 -7.52
C ALA A 49 3.42 7.99 -7.90
N ARG A 50 3.49 8.93 -6.95
CA ARG A 50 2.89 10.27 -7.08
C ARG A 50 3.87 11.39 -7.33
N VAL A 51 5.18 11.11 -7.43
CA VAL A 51 6.14 12.18 -7.75
C VAL A 51 5.85 12.76 -9.13
N HIS A 52 5.60 14.07 -9.18
CA HIS A 52 5.49 14.84 -10.43
C HIS A 52 6.86 15.37 -10.83
N TRP A 53 7.21 15.21 -12.09
CA TRP A 53 8.47 15.71 -12.64
C TRP A 53 8.34 15.93 -14.14
N THR A 54 9.33 16.60 -14.74
CA THR A 54 9.37 16.81 -16.19
C THR A 54 10.65 16.22 -16.74
N LEU A 55 10.55 15.29 -17.69
CA LEU A 55 11.72 14.84 -18.43
C LEU A 55 12.12 15.95 -19.41
N ARG A 56 13.25 16.58 -19.15
CA ARG A 56 13.87 17.59 -20.02
C ARG A 56 14.91 16.93 -20.94
N GLU A 57 15.29 17.60 -22.02
CA GLU A 57 16.33 17.13 -22.96
C GLU A 57 17.65 16.75 -22.27
N ILE A 58 18.04 17.51 -21.23
CA ILE A 58 19.24 17.24 -20.43
C ILE A 58 19.17 15.88 -19.70
N ASN A 59 17.96 15.45 -19.33
CA ASN A 59 17.71 14.19 -18.62
C ASN A 59 17.49 13.02 -19.58
N LEU A 60 17.10 13.30 -20.83
CA LEU A 60 16.98 12.30 -21.88
C LEU A 60 18.35 11.68 -22.17
N THR A 61 19.39 12.52 -22.28
CA THR A 61 20.76 12.06 -22.57
C THR A 61 21.67 11.97 -21.35
N GLY A 62 21.27 12.59 -20.24
CA GLY A 62 22.05 12.67 -19.01
C GLY A 62 23.40 13.36 -19.26
N THR A 63 23.50 14.66 -19.08
CA THR A 63 24.80 15.35 -19.20
C THR A 63 25.84 14.77 -18.26
N ASN A 64 25.41 14.29 -17.09
CA ASN A 64 26.29 13.63 -16.11
C ASN A 64 26.71 12.22 -16.56
N CYS A 65 26.04 11.66 -17.58
CA CYS A 65 26.45 10.45 -18.29
C CYS A 65 27.36 10.73 -19.49
N GLY A 66 27.87 11.96 -19.66
CA GLY A 66 28.64 12.36 -20.84
C GLY A 66 27.81 12.42 -22.13
N GLY A 67 26.48 12.45 -22.02
CA GLY A 67 25.55 12.56 -23.15
C GLY A 67 25.35 11.28 -23.98
N GLY A 68 26.00 10.17 -23.62
CA GLY A 68 25.86 8.88 -24.31
C GLY A 68 24.72 8.00 -23.79
N PHE A 69 24.07 8.40 -22.69
CA PHE A 69 22.88 7.73 -22.17
C PHE A 69 21.65 8.12 -23.01
N LEU A 70 20.64 7.26 -23.05
CA LEU A 70 19.34 7.58 -23.64
C LEU A 70 18.23 6.98 -22.78
N SER A 71 17.38 7.84 -22.23
CA SER A 71 16.20 7.44 -21.48
C SER A 71 15.16 6.79 -22.39
N GLU A 72 14.50 5.73 -21.91
CA GLU A 72 13.31 5.15 -22.58
C GLU A 72 12.06 6.02 -22.42
N TYR A 73 12.14 7.09 -21.61
CA TYR A 73 11.04 7.99 -21.35
C TYR A 73 10.97 9.07 -22.45
N GLU A 74 9.76 9.35 -22.95
CA GLU A 74 9.45 10.56 -23.71
C GLU A 74 9.56 11.82 -22.83
N THR A 75 10.03 12.91 -23.44
CA THR A 75 10.13 14.25 -22.84
C THR A 75 8.77 14.83 -22.48
N GLY A 76 8.70 15.60 -21.40
CA GLY A 76 7.47 16.25 -20.94
C GLY A 76 7.08 15.89 -19.50
N PRO A 77 5.89 16.31 -19.05
CA PRO A 77 5.38 16.04 -17.71
C PRO A 77 5.20 14.54 -17.46
N ARG A 78 5.52 14.11 -16.25
CA ARG A 78 5.50 12.72 -15.79
C ARG A 78 4.97 12.63 -14.37
N ILE A 79 4.28 11.53 -14.11
CA ILE A 79 3.86 11.10 -12.76
C ILE A 79 4.49 9.73 -12.51
N GLY A 80 4.99 9.53 -11.30
CA GLY A 80 5.64 8.29 -10.88
C GLY A 80 7.15 8.31 -11.15
N MET A 81 7.90 7.83 -10.16
CA MET A 81 9.36 7.85 -10.20
C MET A 81 9.89 6.96 -11.32
N ALA A 82 10.90 7.44 -12.05
CA ALA A 82 11.51 6.67 -13.14
C ALA A 82 12.10 5.35 -12.65
N TYR A 83 11.97 4.30 -13.45
CA TYR A 83 12.56 3.00 -13.18
C TYR A 83 14.04 2.99 -13.53
N LYS A 84 14.85 2.69 -12.52
CA LYS A 84 16.28 2.44 -12.62
C LYS A 84 16.52 1.05 -12.07
N TYR A 85 17.00 0.12 -12.89
CA TYR A 85 17.42 -1.19 -12.39
C TYR A 85 18.52 -1.01 -11.37
N GLY A 86 18.44 -1.75 -10.27
CA GLY A 86 19.34 -1.56 -9.16
C GLY A 86 19.07 -0.27 -8.34
N GLY A 87 18.22 0.63 -8.83
CA GLY A 87 17.93 1.94 -8.23
C GLY A 87 17.28 1.85 -6.85
N TRP A 88 17.56 2.87 -6.04
CA TRP A 88 17.19 2.99 -4.64
C TRP A 88 17.06 4.45 -4.21
N ASP A 89 16.98 5.39 -5.14
CA ASP A 89 16.98 6.81 -4.81
C ASP A 89 15.71 7.16 -4.01
N ARG A 90 15.76 8.18 -3.14
CA ARG A 90 14.56 8.75 -2.51
C ARG A 90 13.94 9.78 -3.45
N VAL A 91 12.67 10.10 -3.27
CA VAL A 91 11.99 11.13 -4.08
C VAL A 91 12.74 12.47 -4.08
N PRO A 92 13.19 13.04 -2.95
CA PRO A 92 13.96 14.29 -2.97
C PRO A 92 15.30 14.19 -3.71
N ASP A 93 16.01 13.08 -3.55
CA ASP A 93 17.29 12.84 -4.21
C ASP A 93 17.10 12.71 -5.73
N PHE A 94 16.05 12.02 -6.15
CA PHE A 94 15.67 11.87 -7.55
C PHE A 94 15.38 13.20 -8.22
N LEU A 95 14.52 14.04 -7.62
CA LEU A 95 14.20 15.36 -8.15
C LEU A 95 15.45 16.24 -8.26
N LYS A 96 16.29 16.23 -7.23
CA LYS A 96 17.56 16.95 -7.23
C LYS A 96 18.50 16.46 -8.34
N MET A 97 18.65 15.15 -8.52
CA MET A 97 19.49 14.58 -9.58
C MET A 97 18.94 14.92 -10.97
N LEU A 98 17.62 14.94 -11.16
CA LEU A 98 17.05 15.43 -12.41
C LEU A 98 17.40 16.90 -12.65
N ASP A 99 17.36 17.74 -11.61
CA ASP A 99 17.77 19.14 -11.72
C ASP A 99 19.24 19.32 -12.09
N GLU A 100 20.11 18.44 -11.59
CA GLU A 100 21.55 18.39 -11.87
C GLU A 100 21.91 17.75 -13.23
N GLY A 101 20.93 17.33 -14.04
CA GLY A 101 21.16 16.79 -15.39
C GLY A 101 21.53 15.31 -15.42
N TYR A 102 21.18 14.54 -14.38
CA TYR A 102 21.29 13.08 -14.43
C TYR A 102 20.27 12.49 -15.41
N GLY A 103 20.61 11.34 -15.99
CA GLY A 103 19.70 10.59 -16.84
C GLY A 103 18.50 10.04 -16.04
N ALA A 104 17.29 10.09 -16.59
CA ALA A 104 16.11 9.55 -15.92
C ALA A 104 15.93 8.05 -16.22
N GLY A 105 16.00 7.23 -15.18
CA GLY A 105 15.82 5.79 -15.26
C GLY A 105 16.89 5.06 -16.09
N THR A 106 16.70 3.76 -16.31
CA THR A 106 17.55 2.97 -17.22
C THR A 106 16.74 2.18 -18.24
N GLY A 107 15.42 2.30 -18.21
CA GLY A 107 14.57 1.30 -18.85
C GLY A 107 14.73 -0.09 -18.21
N ALA A 108 14.06 -1.11 -18.75
CA ALA A 108 14.24 -2.50 -18.30
C ALA A 108 14.97 -3.39 -19.32
N GLY A 109 15.82 -2.79 -20.17
CA GLY A 109 16.79 -3.53 -20.95
C GLY A 109 17.96 -3.98 -20.07
N ALA A 110 18.15 -5.29 -19.88
CA ALA A 110 19.27 -5.83 -19.10
C ALA A 110 20.67 -5.42 -19.65
N ARG A 111 20.73 -4.92 -20.88
CA ARG A 111 21.98 -4.55 -21.58
C ARG A 111 22.37 -3.10 -21.45
N VAL A 112 21.51 -2.24 -20.88
CA VAL A 112 21.85 -0.81 -20.86
C VAL A 112 23.02 -0.49 -19.91
N TYR A 113 23.31 -1.37 -18.95
CA TYR A 113 24.48 -1.26 -18.04
C TYR A 113 25.83 -1.58 -18.69
N GLU A 114 25.84 -2.19 -19.88
CA GLU A 114 27.08 -2.47 -20.60
C GLU A 114 27.68 -1.20 -21.21
N HIS A 115 26.88 -0.13 -21.32
CA HIS A 115 27.23 1.06 -22.10
C HIS A 115 27.39 2.34 -21.27
N TYR A 116 26.88 2.39 -20.03
CA TYR A 116 27.02 3.56 -19.16
C TYR A 116 26.98 3.20 -17.67
N SER A 117 27.55 4.10 -16.84
CA SER A 117 27.56 3.94 -15.38
C SER A 117 26.16 4.11 -14.78
N GLN A 118 25.80 3.25 -13.81
CA GLN A 118 24.56 3.42 -13.04
C GLN A 118 24.58 4.66 -12.13
N ASP A 119 25.75 5.24 -11.90
CA ASP A 119 25.91 6.40 -11.03
C ASP A 119 25.49 7.71 -11.71
N CYS A 120 25.37 7.74 -13.04
CA CYS A 120 25.00 8.94 -13.79
C CYS A 120 23.49 9.04 -14.10
N VAL A 121 22.70 8.05 -13.68
CA VAL A 121 21.25 7.98 -13.85
C VAL A 121 20.54 7.93 -12.49
N THR A 122 19.29 8.36 -12.43
CA THR A 122 18.48 8.37 -11.21
C THR A 122 17.15 7.63 -11.37
N GLY A 123 16.66 7.01 -10.30
CA GLY A 123 15.39 6.30 -10.28
C GLY A 123 15.35 5.20 -9.22
N ILE A 124 14.27 4.42 -9.25
CA ILE A 124 14.04 3.31 -8.32
C ILE A 124 13.81 1.99 -9.05
N SER A 125 14.24 0.87 -8.48
CA SER A 125 13.95 -0.47 -9.01
C SER A 125 12.75 -1.08 -8.30
N CYS A 126 12.20 -2.20 -8.78
CA CYS A 126 11.15 -2.95 -8.08
C CYS A 126 11.56 -3.37 -6.66
N THR A 127 12.78 -3.91 -6.50
CA THR A 127 13.35 -4.22 -5.19
C THR A 127 13.60 -2.99 -4.33
N GLY A 128 13.92 -1.87 -4.97
CA GLY A 128 14.08 -0.58 -4.31
C GLY A 128 12.74 -0.01 -3.84
N LEU A 129 11.67 -0.13 -4.62
CA LEU A 129 10.36 0.34 -4.22
C LEU A 129 9.88 -0.40 -2.97
N VAL A 130 9.92 -1.73 -2.97
CA VAL A 130 9.47 -2.53 -1.82
C VAL A 130 10.34 -2.29 -0.59
N SER A 131 11.66 -2.16 -0.77
CA SER A 131 12.54 -1.85 0.37
C SER A 131 12.25 -0.44 0.94
N ARG A 132 11.82 0.53 0.13
CA ARG A 132 11.43 1.89 0.57
C ARG A 132 10.07 1.86 1.26
N ALA A 133 9.12 1.13 0.68
CA ALA A 133 7.81 0.88 1.26
C ALA A 133 7.93 0.31 2.68
N TRP A 134 8.80 -0.68 2.88
CA TRP A 134 9.08 -1.28 4.19
C TRP A 134 10.01 -0.45 5.09
N ASN A 135 10.30 0.80 4.73
CA ASN A 135 11.15 1.74 5.47
C ASN A 135 12.51 1.15 5.88
N LEU A 136 13.13 0.40 4.97
CA LEU A 136 14.44 -0.22 5.21
C LEU A 136 15.55 0.82 5.05
N LYS A 137 16.56 0.78 5.93
CA LYS A 137 17.74 1.66 5.83
C LYS A 137 18.64 1.30 4.64
N SER A 138 18.49 0.07 4.14
CA SER A 138 19.29 -0.51 3.08
C SER A 138 18.38 -1.13 2.03
N LYS A 139 18.83 -1.14 0.78
CA LYS A 139 18.14 -1.87 -0.28
C LYS A 139 18.31 -3.38 -0.08
N TYR A 140 17.21 -4.11 -0.15
CA TYR A 140 17.21 -5.57 -0.27
C TYR A 140 17.00 -5.98 -1.72
N THR A 141 17.38 -7.21 -2.03
CA THR A 141 17.35 -7.79 -3.37
C THR A 141 16.42 -9.00 -3.41
N LEU A 142 16.16 -9.51 -4.61
CA LEU A 142 15.43 -10.76 -4.79
C LEU A 142 16.18 -11.94 -4.16
N ASN A 143 15.49 -13.07 -4.03
CA ASN A 143 16.02 -14.28 -3.41
C ASN A 143 16.89 -15.10 -4.38
N TYR A 144 17.94 -14.47 -4.92
CA TYR A 144 18.89 -15.14 -5.81
C TYR A 144 19.63 -16.27 -5.07
N GLU A 145 19.98 -17.34 -5.76
CA GLU A 145 20.74 -18.45 -5.16
C GLU A 145 22.18 -18.07 -4.84
N ASP A 146 22.78 -17.13 -5.58
CA ASP A 146 24.17 -16.71 -5.41
C ASP A 146 24.43 -16.18 -3.99
N PRO A 147 25.26 -16.86 -3.17
CA PRO A 147 25.50 -16.46 -1.79
C PRO A 147 26.30 -15.15 -1.67
N ARG A 148 26.91 -14.67 -2.76
CA ARG A 148 27.69 -13.42 -2.78
C ARG A 148 26.80 -12.18 -2.86
N ILE A 149 25.53 -12.34 -3.22
CA ILE A 149 24.55 -11.24 -3.23
C ILE A 149 24.00 -11.10 -1.81
N PRO A 150 24.31 -10.03 -1.07
CA PRO A 150 23.82 -9.85 0.30
C PRO A 150 22.39 -9.28 0.30
N ARG A 151 21.75 -9.29 1.48
CA ARG A 151 20.48 -8.60 1.76
C ARG A 151 19.36 -9.06 0.85
N LYS A 152 18.97 -10.32 0.98
CA LYS A 152 17.84 -10.90 0.24
C LYS A 152 16.56 -10.76 1.04
N PHE A 153 15.42 -10.57 0.39
CA PHE A 153 14.14 -10.46 1.09
C PHE A 153 13.83 -11.66 2.00
N GLN A 154 14.28 -12.87 1.67
CA GLN A 154 14.13 -14.06 2.51
C GLN A 154 14.81 -13.96 3.89
N GLU A 155 15.70 -12.99 4.09
CA GLU A 155 16.35 -12.71 5.38
C GLU A 155 15.44 -11.92 6.34
N ILE A 156 14.42 -11.22 5.80
CA ILE A 156 13.56 -10.28 6.55
C ILE A 156 12.06 -10.48 6.29
N ALA A 157 11.72 -11.45 5.45
CA ALA A 157 10.36 -11.77 5.08
C ALA A 157 10.21 -13.30 4.91
N SER A 158 9.02 -13.79 5.20
CA SER A 158 8.67 -15.20 5.04
C SER A 158 7.55 -15.35 4.04
N GLU A 159 7.53 -16.48 3.34
CA GLU A 159 6.38 -16.87 2.52
C GLU A 159 5.13 -16.98 3.39
N ILE A 160 4.00 -16.53 2.86
CA ILE A 160 2.73 -16.56 3.59
C ILE A 160 2.13 -17.96 3.41
N PRO A 161 1.95 -18.73 4.51
CA PRO A 161 1.39 -20.06 4.42
C PRO A 161 -0.03 -20.00 3.83
N ASP A 162 -0.41 -21.06 3.11
CA ASP A 162 -1.74 -21.25 2.51
C ASP A 162 -2.17 -20.20 1.48
N VAL A 163 -1.26 -19.32 1.03
CA VAL A 163 -1.48 -18.48 -0.15
C VAL A 163 -0.98 -19.20 -1.40
N ASP A 164 -1.90 -19.51 -2.31
CA ASP A 164 -1.62 -20.13 -3.61
C ASP A 164 -2.33 -19.36 -4.73
N LEU A 165 -1.54 -18.64 -5.53
CA LEU A 165 -2.06 -17.81 -6.62
C LEU A 165 -2.62 -18.64 -7.78
N ARG A 166 -2.18 -19.91 -7.96
CA ARG A 166 -2.69 -20.81 -9.02
C ARG A 166 -4.08 -21.33 -8.68
N GLU A 167 -4.31 -21.59 -7.41
CA GLU A 167 -5.58 -22.10 -6.89
C GLU A 167 -6.53 -20.98 -6.44
N GLY A 168 -6.11 -19.72 -6.56
CA GLY A 168 -6.90 -18.56 -6.11
C GLY A 168 -7.05 -18.46 -4.59
N ARG A 169 -6.20 -19.14 -3.82
CA ARG A 169 -6.18 -19.07 -2.36
C ARG A 169 -5.43 -17.81 -1.93
N THR A 170 -6.14 -16.70 -1.81
CA THR A 170 -5.55 -15.36 -1.52
C THR A 170 -6.06 -14.73 -0.23
N ALA A 171 -6.94 -15.40 0.51
CA ALA A 171 -7.63 -14.86 1.69
C ALA A 171 -6.70 -14.39 2.82
N LEU A 172 -5.48 -14.93 2.91
CA LEU A 172 -4.49 -14.52 3.91
C LEU A 172 -3.57 -13.38 3.45
N LEU A 173 -3.66 -12.98 2.19
CA LEU A 173 -2.90 -11.85 1.65
C LEU A 173 -3.54 -10.54 2.13
N ARG A 174 -2.71 -9.61 2.58
CA ARG A 174 -3.13 -8.34 3.17
C ARG A 174 -2.28 -7.21 2.63
N LYS A 175 -2.81 -5.98 2.61
CA LYS A 175 -2.10 -4.79 2.12
C LYS A 175 -0.68 -4.69 2.70
N GLY A 176 0.30 -4.34 1.89
CA GLY A 176 1.71 -4.23 2.31
C GLY A 176 2.46 -5.57 2.32
N ASP A 177 1.78 -6.71 2.13
CA ASP A 177 2.45 -7.94 1.71
C ASP A 177 3.03 -7.75 0.30
N ALA A 178 4.09 -8.49 -0.04
CA ALA A 178 4.71 -8.40 -1.37
C ALA A 178 4.54 -9.72 -2.14
N LEU A 179 4.46 -9.61 -3.46
CA LEU A 179 4.48 -10.75 -4.36
C LEU A 179 5.85 -10.75 -5.04
N ILE A 180 6.58 -11.86 -4.94
CA ILE A 180 7.95 -11.98 -5.43
C ILE A 180 8.10 -13.18 -6.38
N ASN A 181 8.89 -13.05 -7.43
CA ASN A 181 9.38 -14.17 -8.25
C ASN A 181 10.91 -14.06 -8.47
N LYS A 182 11.46 -14.82 -9.42
CA LYS A 182 12.91 -14.85 -9.71
C LYS A 182 13.49 -13.55 -10.28
N SER A 183 12.66 -12.66 -10.82
CA SER A 183 13.09 -11.47 -11.57
C SER A 183 12.44 -10.17 -11.12
N HIS A 184 11.40 -10.24 -10.27
CA HIS A 184 10.59 -9.08 -9.92
C HIS A 184 9.96 -9.22 -8.54
N ILE A 185 9.58 -8.07 -7.97
CA ILE A 185 8.81 -7.99 -6.73
C ILE A 185 7.87 -6.79 -6.81
N ILE A 186 6.63 -6.97 -6.37
CA ILE A 186 5.58 -5.95 -6.34
C ILE A 186 4.90 -5.93 -4.98
N LEU A 187 4.31 -4.80 -4.61
CA LEU A 187 3.61 -4.66 -3.34
C LEU A 187 2.10 -4.78 -3.57
N PHE A 188 1.44 -5.65 -2.82
CA PHE A 188 0.00 -5.86 -2.87
C PHE A 188 -0.72 -4.79 -2.06
N ILE A 189 -1.77 -4.18 -2.64
CA ILE A 189 -2.57 -3.15 -1.95
C ILE A 189 -3.89 -3.78 -1.48
N TYR A 190 -4.75 -4.21 -2.39
CA TYR A 190 -6.04 -4.83 -2.05
C TYR A 190 -6.55 -5.71 -3.21
N GLU A 191 -7.58 -6.52 -2.94
CA GLU A 191 -8.33 -7.25 -3.96
C GLU A 191 -9.59 -6.46 -4.31
N THR A 192 -9.78 -6.24 -5.61
CA THR A 192 -10.94 -5.56 -6.19
C THR A 192 -12.18 -6.47 -6.15
N LYS A 193 -13.39 -5.95 -6.34
CA LYS A 193 -14.65 -6.73 -6.37
C LYS A 193 -14.65 -7.78 -7.46
N ASP A 194 -14.04 -7.47 -8.61
CA ASP A 194 -13.84 -8.41 -9.71
C ASP A 194 -12.70 -9.42 -9.45
N LYS A 195 -12.26 -9.53 -8.19
CA LYS A 195 -11.29 -10.51 -7.70
C LYS A 195 -9.92 -10.38 -8.37
N GLN A 196 -9.55 -9.14 -8.69
CA GLN A 196 -8.25 -8.81 -9.24
C GLN A 196 -7.36 -8.14 -8.17
N PRO A 197 -6.07 -8.46 -8.11
CA PRO A 197 -5.15 -7.71 -7.27
C PRO A 197 -4.89 -6.31 -7.83
N LYS A 198 -5.06 -5.30 -6.96
CA LYS A 198 -4.45 -3.98 -7.13
C LYS A 198 -3.05 -4.01 -6.51
N VAL A 199 -2.05 -3.62 -7.28
CA VAL A 199 -0.64 -3.61 -6.87
C VAL A 199 -0.01 -2.25 -7.15
N ILE A 200 1.08 -1.95 -6.45
CA ILE A 200 2.02 -0.90 -6.83
C ILE A 200 3.33 -1.54 -7.28
N ASP A 201 3.86 -1.03 -8.38
CA ASP A 201 5.01 -1.62 -9.06
C ASP A 201 5.92 -0.52 -9.63
N SER A 202 7.22 -0.82 -9.70
CA SER A 202 8.21 -0.06 -10.44
C SER A 202 8.63 -0.85 -11.67
N THR A 203 8.14 -0.44 -12.85
CA THR A 203 8.45 -1.06 -14.15
C THR A 203 8.95 -0.01 -15.14
N ARG A 204 9.13 -0.38 -16.42
CA ARG A 204 9.60 0.54 -17.47
C ARG A 204 8.83 1.86 -17.57
N SER A 205 7.54 1.87 -17.23
CA SER A 205 6.73 3.10 -17.26
C SER A 205 6.94 4.01 -16.04
N GLY A 206 7.73 3.57 -15.04
CA GLY A 206 7.89 4.23 -13.75
C GLY A 206 7.10 3.52 -12.65
N VAL A 207 7.07 4.14 -11.47
CA VAL A 207 6.27 3.65 -10.33
C VAL A 207 4.81 4.03 -10.52
N HIS A 208 3.90 3.07 -10.43
CA HIS A 208 2.46 3.31 -10.58
C HIS A 208 1.62 2.21 -9.95
N PHE A 209 0.36 2.53 -9.66
CA PHE A 209 -0.67 1.56 -9.31
C PHE A 209 -1.26 0.94 -10.56
N HIS A 210 -1.55 -0.36 -10.55
CA HIS A 210 -2.31 -1.00 -11.61
C HIS A 210 -3.03 -2.26 -11.13
N LYS A 211 -4.02 -2.69 -11.91
CA LYS A 211 -4.68 -3.98 -11.74
C LYS A 211 -3.94 -5.06 -12.53
N THR A 212 -3.85 -6.25 -11.97
CA THR A 212 -3.33 -7.45 -12.65
C THR A 212 -4.24 -8.64 -12.33
N THR A 213 -3.91 -9.84 -12.80
CA THR A 213 -4.71 -11.03 -12.54
C THR A 213 -3.93 -12.08 -11.76
N TRP A 214 -4.62 -12.80 -10.87
CA TRP A 214 -4.03 -13.92 -10.14
C TRP A 214 -3.42 -14.97 -11.09
N GLY A 215 -4.12 -15.31 -12.17
CA GLY A 215 -3.61 -16.25 -13.18
C GLY A 215 -2.32 -15.81 -13.85
N ARG A 216 -2.15 -14.50 -14.14
CA ARG A 216 -0.89 -13.96 -14.67
C ARG A 216 0.23 -14.09 -13.65
N LEU A 217 0.01 -13.64 -12.41
CA LEU A 217 1.01 -13.72 -11.34
C LEU A 217 1.42 -15.17 -11.07
N ALA A 218 0.46 -16.08 -11.07
CA ALA A 218 0.70 -17.50 -10.87
C ALA A 218 1.51 -18.15 -12.03
N LYS A 219 1.21 -17.76 -13.28
CA LYS A 219 1.97 -18.17 -14.48
C LYS A 219 3.40 -17.64 -14.47
N GLU A 220 3.59 -16.41 -13.99
CA GLU A 220 4.91 -15.78 -13.84
C GLU A 220 5.68 -16.27 -12.60
N GLY A 221 5.09 -17.16 -11.80
CA GLY A 221 5.74 -17.81 -10.67
C GLY A 221 5.90 -16.90 -9.45
N TYR A 222 5.01 -15.93 -9.27
CA TYR A 222 4.97 -15.15 -8.04
C TYR A 222 4.50 -16.00 -6.85
N ARG A 223 5.09 -15.70 -5.70
CA ARG A 223 4.68 -16.18 -4.38
C ARG A 223 4.52 -15.00 -3.44
N ALA A 224 3.64 -15.13 -2.45
CA ALA A 224 3.40 -14.08 -1.48
C ALA A 224 4.41 -14.16 -0.32
N ILE A 225 4.98 -13.02 0.06
CA ILE A 225 5.87 -12.89 1.21
C ILE A 225 5.38 -11.77 2.13
N ARG A 226 5.67 -11.92 3.42
CA ARG A 226 5.32 -10.96 4.46
C ARG A 226 6.56 -10.54 5.23
N TYR A 227 6.75 -9.23 5.34
CA TYR A 227 7.82 -8.63 6.13
C TYR A 227 7.66 -8.96 7.62
N HIS A 228 8.77 -9.27 8.30
CA HIS A 228 8.75 -9.76 9.69
C HIS A 228 8.39 -8.67 10.71
N HIS A 229 8.64 -7.40 10.42
CA HIS A 229 8.44 -6.30 11.39
C HIS A 229 7.19 -5.45 11.08
N ILE A 230 6.12 -6.09 10.58
CA ILE A 230 4.82 -5.41 10.46
C ILE A 230 4.22 -5.25 11.86
N VAL A 231 3.78 -4.04 12.18
CA VAL A 231 2.93 -3.74 13.33
C VAL A 231 1.48 -3.85 12.88
N GLU A 232 0.80 -4.91 13.30
CA GLU A 232 -0.61 -5.11 13.01
C GLU A 232 -1.47 -4.21 13.89
N VAL A 233 -2.26 -3.34 13.26
CA VAL A 233 -3.30 -2.55 13.94
C VAL A 233 -4.60 -3.31 13.78
N GLY A 234 -5.18 -3.79 14.89
CA GLY A 234 -6.35 -4.66 14.86
C GLY A 234 -7.61 -3.99 14.29
N ASP A 235 -7.80 -2.71 14.60
CA ASP A 235 -8.92 -1.89 14.12
C ASP A 235 -8.41 -0.45 13.86
N PRO A 236 -7.80 -0.20 12.69
CA PRO A 236 -7.28 1.13 12.38
C PRO A 236 -8.43 2.16 12.35
N ALA A 237 -8.13 3.41 12.70
CA ALA A 237 -9.11 4.49 12.56
C ALA A 237 -9.55 4.61 11.10
N GLY A 238 -10.75 5.13 10.84
CA GLY A 238 -11.28 5.32 9.49
C GLY A 238 -12.00 4.10 8.90
N THR A 239 -12.27 3.07 9.71
CA THR A 239 -13.06 1.88 9.34
C THR A 239 -14.49 2.00 9.87
N ALA A 240 -15.38 1.09 9.45
CA ALA A 240 -16.74 1.07 9.98
C ALA A 240 -16.79 0.70 11.47
N THR A 241 -15.83 -0.09 11.95
CA THR A 241 -15.71 -0.50 13.36
C THR A 241 -14.99 0.53 14.23
N ASN A 242 -14.11 1.34 13.64
CA ASN A 242 -13.42 2.44 14.31
C ASN A 242 -13.38 3.71 13.44
N PRO A 243 -14.51 4.41 13.27
CA PRO A 243 -14.55 5.66 12.52
C PRO A 243 -13.68 6.76 13.17
N VAL A 244 -13.18 7.69 12.37
CA VAL A 244 -12.54 8.91 12.88
C VAL A 244 -13.61 9.79 13.52
N GLU A 245 -13.53 10.02 14.83
CA GLU A 245 -14.50 10.85 15.57
C GLU A 245 -14.31 12.34 15.22
N ILE A 246 -15.42 13.01 14.89
CA ILE A 246 -15.53 14.46 14.66
C ILE A 246 -16.66 14.99 15.54
N SER A 247 -16.36 16.02 16.31
CA SER A 247 -17.32 16.74 17.15
C SER A 247 -17.74 18.03 16.47
N SER A 248 -18.96 18.51 16.73
CA SER A 248 -19.40 19.82 16.22
C SER A 248 -18.56 21.00 16.72
N GLU A 249 -17.75 20.81 17.77
CA GLU A 249 -16.78 21.81 18.26
C GLU A 249 -15.52 21.91 17.38
N ASP A 250 -15.27 20.94 16.51
CA ASP A 250 -14.13 20.93 15.58
C ASP A 250 -14.37 21.82 14.35
N PHE A 251 -15.56 22.42 14.21
CA PHE A 251 -15.92 23.21 13.05
C PHE A 251 -15.43 24.67 13.11
N PRO A 252 -14.90 25.22 11.99
CA PRO A 252 -14.71 24.56 10.70
C PRO A 252 -13.55 23.56 10.72
N LEU A 253 -13.80 22.35 10.21
CA LEU A 253 -12.81 21.27 10.17
C LEU A 253 -12.10 21.28 8.81
N ARG A 254 -10.79 21.06 8.82
CA ARG A 254 -10.01 20.69 7.64
C ARG A 254 -9.17 19.45 7.94
N PHE A 255 -9.47 18.35 7.26
CA PHE A 255 -8.78 17.08 7.39
C PHE A 255 -8.07 16.72 6.07
N SER A 256 -6.84 16.24 6.15
CA SER A 256 -6.09 15.72 5.00
C SER A 256 -5.87 14.22 5.21
N GLY A 257 -6.27 13.41 4.22
CA GLY A 257 -6.21 11.96 4.29
C GLY A 257 -5.88 11.34 2.94
N ASN A 258 -5.82 10.01 2.91
CA ASN A 258 -5.61 9.24 1.68
C ASN A 258 -6.43 7.96 1.76
N THR A 259 -7.36 7.74 0.84
CA THR A 259 -8.17 6.52 0.85
C THR A 259 -7.32 5.26 0.70
N ARG A 260 -6.11 5.33 0.11
CA ARG A 260 -5.15 4.22 0.07
C ARG A 260 -4.56 3.86 1.45
N ASP A 261 -4.59 4.78 2.40
CA ASP A 261 -4.14 4.55 3.78
C ASP A 261 -5.14 3.66 4.52
N PHE A 262 -6.43 3.93 4.36
CA PHE A 262 -7.50 3.23 5.06
C PHE A 262 -7.81 1.90 4.36
N VAL A 263 -8.13 0.86 5.14
CA VAL A 263 -8.49 -0.49 4.61
C VAL A 263 -9.97 -0.74 4.67
N SER A 264 -10.75 0.32 4.90
CA SER A 264 -12.18 0.18 4.83
C SER A 264 -12.51 -0.12 3.37
N MET A 265 -13.06 -1.31 3.16
CA MET A 265 -13.65 -1.80 1.91
C MET A 265 -15.06 -2.29 2.29
N GLU A 266 -15.71 -1.53 3.16
CA GLU A 266 -16.92 -1.92 3.87
C GLU A 266 -18.14 -1.71 2.99
N PHE A 267 -18.12 -0.67 2.15
CA PHE A 267 -19.15 -0.35 1.18
C PHE A 267 -18.64 -0.47 -0.26
N ASP A 268 -19.50 -0.99 -1.14
CA ASP A 268 -19.26 -1.05 -2.59
C ASP A 268 -20.24 -0.15 -3.38
N SER A 269 -21.32 0.27 -2.73
CA SER A 269 -22.38 1.10 -3.29
C SER A 269 -23.27 1.68 -2.17
N TYR A 270 -24.15 2.60 -2.55
CA TYR A 270 -25.02 3.33 -1.62
C TYR A 270 -26.47 3.31 -2.13
N ASP A 271 -27.43 3.09 -1.24
CA ASP A 271 -28.86 2.96 -1.58
C ASP A 271 -29.48 4.20 -2.26
N ILE A 272 -28.92 5.39 -2.01
CA ILE A 272 -29.30 6.63 -2.70
C ILE A 272 -29.00 6.59 -4.20
N ASN A 273 -28.02 5.79 -4.62
CA ASN A 273 -27.68 5.53 -6.02
C ASN A 273 -27.11 4.12 -6.23
N PRO A 274 -27.95 3.06 -6.18
CA PRO A 274 -27.48 1.66 -6.17
C PRO A 274 -26.75 1.23 -7.44
N ALA A 275 -26.95 1.95 -8.54
CA ALA A 275 -26.32 1.66 -9.82
C ALA A 275 -24.88 2.17 -9.92
N ARG A 276 -24.48 3.12 -9.05
CA ARG A 276 -23.11 3.61 -8.97
C ARG A 276 -22.28 2.64 -8.15
N VAL A 277 -21.18 2.18 -8.74
CA VAL A 277 -20.19 1.35 -8.06
C VAL A 277 -19.13 2.28 -7.47
N GLU A 278 -18.90 2.20 -6.18
CA GLU A 278 -17.88 2.95 -5.41
C GLU A 278 -16.89 1.95 -4.83
N GLN A 279 -16.40 1.08 -5.70
CA GLN A 279 -15.58 -0.01 -5.26
C GLN A 279 -14.16 0.51 -5.06
N GLY A 280 -13.74 0.59 -3.80
CA GLY A 280 -12.35 0.85 -3.46
C GLY A 280 -12.18 1.14 -1.98
N PRO A 281 -10.95 1.51 -1.59
CA PRO A 281 -10.67 1.96 -0.24
C PRO A 281 -11.44 3.23 0.12
N GLU A 282 -11.91 3.33 1.36
CA GLU A 282 -12.68 4.47 1.86
C GLU A 282 -12.18 4.93 3.24
N SER A 283 -12.56 6.15 3.64
CA SER A 283 -12.29 6.72 4.97
C SER A 283 -13.60 7.09 5.66
N ILE A 284 -13.87 6.45 6.80
CA ILE A 284 -15.12 6.63 7.55
C ILE A 284 -14.90 7.54 8.76
N PHE A 285 -15.71 8.60 8.84
CA PHE A 285 -15.76 9.54 9.96
C PHE A 285 -17.09 9.43 10.67
N LYS A 286 -17.10 9.62 11.99
CA LYS A 286 -18.31 9.68 12.80
C LYS A 286 -18.50 11.11 13.29
N LEU A 287 -19.58 11.71 12.84
CA LEU A 287 -19.96 13.08 13.16
C LEU A 287 -21.02 13.07 14.27
N LYS A 288 -20.72 13.74 15.39
CA LYS A 288 -21.71 14.01 16.44
C LYS A 288 -22.24 15.44 16.33
N MET A 289 -23.55 15.56 16.12
CA MET A 289 -24.27 16.84 16.07
C MET A 289 -24.98 17.09 17.42
N ASP A 290 -24.55 18.10 18.17
CA ASP A 290 -25.19 18.46 19.44
C ASP A 290 -26.44 19.35 19.25
N GLN A 291 -26.53 20.05 18.12
CA GLN A 291 -27.67 20.89 17.76
C GLN A 291 -28.03 20.71 16.27
N PRO A 292 -29.30 20.95 15.88
CA PRO A 292 -29.68 20.97 14.48
C PRO A 292 -29.04 22.13 13.72
N GLY A 293 -28.64 21.90 12.48
CA GLY A 293 -28.12 22.93 11.58
C GLY A 293 -27.77 22.37 10.20
N VAL A 294 -27.11 23.18 9.37
CA VAL A 294 -26.71 22.76 8.01
C VAL A 294 -25.23 22.46 7.97
N VAL A 295 -24.89 21.23 7.61
CA VAL A 295 -23.50 20.80 7.39
C VAL A 295 -23.18 20.93 5.91
N VAL A 296 -22.06 21.56 5.60
CA VAL A 296 -21.50 21.68 4.25
C VAL A 296 -20.15 21.00 4.22
N MET A 297 -20.03 19.97 3.39
CA MET A 297 -18.79 19.19 3.21
C MET A 297 -18.25 19.43 1.82
N ASN A 298 -16.93 19.51 1.72
CA ASN A 298 -16.21 19.54 0.44
C ASN A 298 -15.02 18.60 0.50
N VAL A 299 -14.82 17.83 -0.57
CA VAL A 299 -13.64 17.01 -0.81
C VAL A 299 -12.92 17.56 -2.01
N THR A 300 -11.65 17.89 -1.83
CA THR A 300 -10.73 18.18 -2.92
C THR A 300 -9.86 16.95 -3.16
N ASP A 301 -9.84 16.46 -4.40
CA ASP A 301 -8.98 15.39 -4.87
C ASP A 301 -7.99 15.89 -5.95
N PHE A 302 -7.11 15.01 -6.40
CA PHE A 302 -6.14 15.28 -7.45
C PHE A 302 -6.51 14.53 -8.74
N LYS A 303 -7.59 14.94 -9.41
CA LYS A 303 -8.08 14.27 -10.65
C LYS A 303 -7.02 14.10 -11.75
N SER A 304 -6.01 14.97 -11.79
CA SER A 304 -4.86 14.83 -12.70
C SER A 304 -4.02 13.57 -12.47
N GLU A 305 -4.21 12.89 -11.34
CA GLU A 305 -3.51 11.68 -10.93
C GLU A 305 -4.41 10.44 -10.94
N ASP A 306 -5.55 10.50 -11.64
CA ASP A 306 -6.53 9.39 -11.70
C ASP A 306 -7.04 9.02 -10.30
N ILE A 307 -7.31 10.04 -9.48
CA ILE A 307 -7.94 9.94 -8.16
C ILE A 307 -9.34 10.51 -8.30
N ASP A 308 -10.33 9.79 -7.77
CA ASP A 308 -11.73 10.20 -7.75
C ASP A 308 -12.29 9.86 -6.37
N ASN A 309 -12.48 10.85 -5.50
CA ASN A 309 -13.05 10.63 -4.17
C ASN A 309 -14.42 11.30 -4.06
N ASN A 310 -15.41 10.54 -3.62
CA ASN A 310 -16.80 10.94 -3.42
C ASN A 310 -17.13 11.09 -1.93
N ILE A 311 -18.16 11.88 -1.61
CA ILE A 311 -18.66 12.06 -0.24
C ILE A 311 -20.04 11.45 -0.10
N TYR A 312 -20.19 10.60 0.91
CA TYR A 312 -21.47 10.04 1.32
C TYR A 312 -21.77 10.42 2.76
N LEU A 313 -23.04 10.71 3.05
CA LEU A 313 -23.53 11.00 4.39
C LEU A 313 -24.57 9.95 4.77
N LEU A 314 -24.31 9.20 5.84
CA LEU A 314 -25.12 8.06 6.27
C LEU A 314 -25.68 8.31 7.69
N ASP A 315 -26.85 7.73 7.98
CA ASP A 315 -27.40 7.71 9.35
C ASP A 315 -26.82 6.58 10.21
N SER A 316 -26.27 5.55 9.55
CA SER A 316 -25.75 4.33 10.16
C SER A 316 -24.85 3.60 9.17
N LEU A 317 -24.01 2.72 9.68
CA LEU A 317 -23.06 1.92 8.90
C LEU A 317 -23.64 0.55 8.51
N ASN A 318 -24.96 0.44 8.43
CA ASN A 318 -25.62 -0.80 8.05
C ASN A 318 -25.43 -1.06 6.55
N LYS A 319 -25.23 -2.33 6.20
CA LYS A 319 -25.11 -2.78 4.81
C LYS A 319 -25.84 -4.09 4.56
N ASP A 320 -26.19 -4.30 3.30
CA ASP A 320 -26.76 -5.57 2.84
C ASP A 320 -25.67 -6.62 2.52
N GLU A 321 -26.09 -7.77 1.99
CA GLU A 321 -25.21 -8.86 1.58
C GLU A 321 -24.29 -8.52 0.40
N ASN A 322 -24.58 -7.45 -0.34
CA ASN A 322 -23.81 -6.96 -1.48
C ASN A 322 -22.87 -5.81 -1.10
N LEU A 323 -22.72 -5.53 0.21
CA LEU A 323 -21.96 -4.41 0.74
C LEU A 323 -22.53 -3.04 0.33
N MET A 324 -23.84 -2.96 0.05
CA MET A 324 -24.49 -1.67 -0.19
C MET A 324 -24.88 -1.03 1.14
N ALA A 325 -24.45 0.21 1.38
CA ALA A 325 -24.92 1.00 2.51
C ALA A 325 -26.44 1.27 2.37
N THR A 326 -27.23 0.86 3.36
CA THR A 326 -28.71 0.85 3.25
C THR A 326 -29.40 2.08 3.80
N HIS A 327 -28.65 3.07 4.31
CA HIS A 327 -29.20 4.27 4.91
C HIS A 327 -28.36 5.52 4.57
N CYS A 328 -28.09 5.71 3.29
CA CYS A 328 -27.42 6.91 2.79
C CYS A 328 -28.43 8.08 2.72
N ILE A 329 -28.16 9.13 3.47
CA ILE A 329 -29.00 10.34 3.54
C ILE A 329 -28.76 11.22 2.32
N ASN A 330 -27.49 11.40 1.92
CA ASN A 330 -27.10 12.29 0.84
C ASN A 330 -25.74 11.87 0.26
N SER A 331 -25.44 12.29 -0.96
CA SER A 331 -24.18 12.03 -1.65
C SER A 331 -23.74 13.23 -2.49
N GLY A 332 -22.44 13.43 -2.67
CA GLY A 332 -21.89 14.43 -3.57
C GLY A 332 -20.53 14.03 -4.11
N ASP A 333 -20.24 14.39 -5.36
CA ASP A 333 -18.93 14.16 -5.99
C ASP A 333 -17.83 14.95 -5.26
N ILE A 334 -18.00 16.28 -5.18
CA ILE A 334 -17.03 17.18 -4.56
C ILE A 334 -17.62 17.94 -3.37
N THR A 335 -18.94 18.19 -3.39
CA THR A 335 -19.60 19.01 -2.36
C THR A 335 -20.95 18.40 -2.00
N LEU A 336 -21.25 18.41 -0.71
CA LEU A 336 -22.50 17.93 -0.13
C LEU A 336 -22.99 18.96 0.90
N SER A 337 -24.27 19.32 0.85
CA SER A 337 -24.92 20.17 1.85
C SER A 337 -26.18 19.48 2.35
N SER A 338 -26.33 19.35 3.66
CA SER A 338 -27.46 18.63 4.26
C SER A 338 -27.92 19.26 5.58
N PRO A 339 -29.22 19.52 5.77
CA PRO A 339 -29.76 19.88 7.08
C PRO A 339 -29.79 18.63 7.97
N LEU A 340 -29.18 18.72 9.15
CA LEU A 340 -29.12 17.63 10.12
C LEU A 340 -29.77 18.04 11.44
N ASN A 341 -30.40 17.08 12.10
CA ASN A 341 -30.85 17.24 13.48
C ASN A 341 -29.68 16.94 14.44
N SER A 342 -29.90 17.10 15.74
CA SER A 342 -28.98 16.52 16.71
C SER A 342 -28.98 15.00 16.59
N GLY A 343 -27.81 14.38 16.69
CA GLY A 343 -27.66 12.95 16.44
C GLY A 343 -26.24 12.54 16.10
N ILE A 344 -26.10 11.28 15.68
CA ILE A 344 -24.84 10.72 15.17
C ILE A 344 -25.05 10.42 13.69
N TYR A 345 -24.07 10.81 12.88
CA TYR A 345 -24.02 10.60 11.44
C TYR A 345 -22.65 10.06 11.06
N TYR A 346 -22.54 9.50 9.87
CA TYR A 346 -21.28 9.01 9.34
C TYR A 346 -21.00 9.66 8.00
N ILE A 347 -19.77 10.13 7.84
CA ILE A 347 -19.28 10.67 6.58
C ILE A 347 -18.34 9.63 6.02
N VAL A 348 -18.57 9.22 4.78
CA VAL A 348 -17.66 8.33 4.07
C VAL A 348 -17.03 9.11 2.93
N VAL A 349 -15.71 9.19 2.93
CA VAL A 349 -14.95 9.62 1.75
C VAL A 349 -14.52 8.34 1.03
N ASP A 350 -15.22 8.03 -0.06
CA ASP A 350 -15.06 6.79 -0.80
C ASP A 350 -14.37 7.03 -2.13
N SER A 351 -13.55 6.08 -2.56
CA SER A 351 -12.93 6.16 -3.86
C SER A 351 -13.87 5.63 -4.94
N GLY A 352 -13.99 6.38 -6.04
CA GLY A 352 -14.57 5.88 -7.28
C GLY A 352 -13.88 4.59 -7.74
N PRO A 353 -14.46 3.88 -8.73
CA PRO A 353 -14.06 2.51 -9.11
C PRO A 353 -12.55 2.25 -9.23
N ASP A 354 -11.94 1.78 -8.14
CA ASP A 354 -10.51 1.55 -7.98
C ASP A 354 -9.60 2.77 -8.26
N LEU A 355 -10.08 3.99 -7.96
CA LEU A 355 -9.37 5.27 -8.07
C LEU A 355 -9.08 5.94 -6.70
N PRO A 356 -8.55 5.21 -5.69
CA PRO A 356 -8.27 5.79 -4.38
C PRO A 356 -7.12 6.77 -4.45
N GLY A 357 -6.98 7.64 -3.45
CA GLY A 357 -5.88 8.59 -3.35
C GLY A 357 -6.07 9.65 -2.26
N GLU A 358 -5.18 10.65 -2.22
CA GLU A 358 -5.29 11.74 -1.25
C GLU A 358 -6.55 12.58 -1.45
N PHE A 359 -7.04 13.10 -0.33
CA PHE A 359 -8.12 14.07 -0.30
C PHE A 359 -7.89 15.11 0.79
N VAL A 360 -8.54 16.26 0.62
CA VAL A 360 -8.77 17.23 1.68
C VAL A 360 -10.26 17.32 1.91
N LEU A 361 -10.73 16.91 3.09
CA LEU A 361 -12.11 17.06 3.54
C LEU A 361 -12.21 18.34 4.37
N THR A 362 -13.09 19.26 3.97
CA THR A 362 -13.49 20.41 4.78
C THR A 362 -14.94 20.29 5.20
N ILE A 363 -15.24 20.63 6.44
CA ILE A 363 -16.60 20.60 6.98
C ILE A 363 -16.91 21.93 7.68
N ASP A 364 -17.95 22.60 7.19
CA ASP A 364 -18.52 23.80 7.79
C ASP A 364 -19.90 23.51 8.38
N TYR A 365 -20.27 24.26 9.42
CA TYR A 365 -21.55 24.18 10.10
C TYR A 365 -22.20 25.56 10.21
N ARG A 366 -23.50 25.66 9.89
CA ARG A 366 -24.26 26.91 9.86
C ARG A 366 -25.63 26.80 10.49
#